data_AF-A0A368H0B0-F1
#
_entry.id   AF-A0A368H0B0-F1
#
_cell.length_a   1.000
_cell.length_b   1.000
_cell.length_c   1.000
_cell.angle_alpha   90.00
_cell.angle_beta   90.00
_cell.angle_gamma   90.00
#
_symmetry.space_group_name_H-M   'P 1'
#
loop_
_entity.id
_entity.type
_entity.pdbx_description
1 polymer ?
#
loop_
_entity_poly.entity_id
_entity_poly.type
_entity_poly.pdbx_seq_one_letter_code
_entity_poly.pdbx_strand_id
1 'polypeptide(L)'
;MSSKVPGPKLLLLKCDFEKEILTGATDSRFVREHGYRSIGFSPMIEMPFLVLDHNEFLNEAVFLKGVKIYETLIDSLASVKDV
;
A
#
# COMPACT_ATOMS: atom_id res chain seq x y z
N MET A 1 21.83 -4.86 7.49
CA MET A 1 21.55 -3.42 7.70
C MET A 1 20.93 -2.90 6.42
N SER A 2 19.60 -2.83 6.34
CA SER A 2 18.92 -2.32 5.14
C SER A 2 18.92 -0.79 5.22
N SER A 3 19.60 -0.13 4.28
CA SER A 3 19.59 1.31 4.16
C SER A 3 18.19 1.76 3.74
N LYS A 4 17.46 2.47 4.61
CA LYS A 4 16.20 3.12 4.25
C LYS A 4 16.47 4.18 3.17
N VAL A 5 16.21 3.84 1.93
CA VAL A 5 16.18 4.82 0.83
C VAL A 5 14.82 5.51 0.91
N PRO A 6 14.76 6.85 1.04
CA PRO A 6 13.49 7.56 1.05
C PRO A 6 12.72 7.27 -0.23
N GLY A 7 11.51 6.72 -0.11
CA GLY A 7 10.67 6.45 -1.26
C GLY A 7 10.10 7.72 -1.88
N PRO A 8 9.53 7.62 -3.10
CA PRO A 8 8.81 8.72 -3.74
C PRO A 8 7.70 9.28 -2.83
N LYS A 9 7.36 10.56 -2.96
CA LYS A 9 6.27 11.18 -2.21
C LYS A 9 4.99 11.15 -3.03
N LEU A 10 3.89 10.70 -2.42
CA LEU A 10 2.56 10.94 -3.00
C LEU A 10 2.24 12.44 -2.83
N LEU A 11 2.27 13.20 -3.93
CA LEU A 11 2.29 14.66 -3.94
C LEU A 11 1.06 15.32 -3.30
N LEU A 12 -0.07 14.60 -3.18
CA LEU A 12 -1.30 15.14 -2.58
C LEU A 12 -1.37 15.02 -1.04
N LEU A 13 -0.66 14.07 -0.43
CA LEU A 13 -0.77 13.73 1.00
C LEU A 13 0.57 13.75 1.77
N LYS A 14 1.69 14.09 1.12
CA LYS A 14 3.05 14.07 1.72
C LYS A 14 3.32 12.80 2.54
N CYS A 15 2.96 11.65 2.00
CA CYS A 15 3.26 10.36 2.60
C CYS A 15 4.54 9.79 1.99
N ASP A 16 5.47 9.38 2.84
CA ASP A 16 6.61 8.57 2.46
C ASP A 16 6.16 7.09 2.38
N PHE A 17 6.70 6.34 1.43
CA PHE A 17 6.45 4.90 1.32
C PHE A 17 7.74 4.12 1.14
N GLU A 18 7.74 2.86 1.59
CA GLU A 18 8.84 1.92 1.36
C GLU A 18 8.36 0.85 0.37
N LYS A 19 9.27 0.40 -0.49
CA LYS A 19 8.98 -0.66 -1.47
C LYS A 19 9.65 -1.94 -1.01
N GLU A 20 8.90 -3.03 -0.97
CA GLU A 20 9.40 -4.31 -0.52
C GLU A 20 8.91 -5.45 -1.42
N ILE A 21 9.69 -6.54 -1.45
CA ILE A 21 9.23 -7.81 -2.03
C ILE A 21 8.40 -8.52 -0.97
N LEU A 22 7.10 -8.59 -1.19
CA LEU A 22 6.21 -9.37 -0.33
C LEU A 22 6.46 -10.87 -0.60
N THR A 23 6.98 -11.57 0.41
CA THR A 23 7.24 -13.03 0.34
C THR A 23 5.97 -13.87 0.47
N GLY A 24 4.89 -13.27 1.00
CA GLY A 24 3.57 -13.88 1.10
C GLY A 24 2.86 -14.03 -0.25
N ALA A 25 1.90 -14.95 -0.29
CA ALA A 25 1.02 -15.11 -1.44
C ALA A 25 -0.05 -14.00 -1.47
N THR A 26 -0.20 -13.32 -2.59
CA THR A 26 -1.32 -12.41 -2.84
C THR A 26 -1.96 -12.67 -4.21
N ASP A 27 -3.19 -12.18 -4.37
CA ASP A 27 -3.94 -12.28 -5.63
C ASP A 27 -3.23 -11.55 -6.78
N SER A 28 -2.33 -10.60 -6.48
CA SER A 28 -1.48 -9.93 -7.46
C SER A 28 -0.64 -10.89 -8.29
N ARG A 29 -0.36 -12.12 -7.82
CA ARG A 29 0.30 -13.15 -8.64
C ARG A 29 -0.54 -13.47 -9.88
N PHE A 30 -1.81 -13.79 -9.68
CA PHE A 30 -2.72 -14.19 -10.76
C PHE A 30 -3.07 -13.02 -11.67
N VAL A 31 -3.23 -11.80 -11.11
CA VAL A 31 -3.44 -10.58 -11.91
C VAL A 31 -2.26 -10.31 -12.85
N ARG A 32 -1.03 -10.47 -12.36
CA ARG A 32 0.18 -10.29 -13.17
C ARG A 32 0.36 -11.36 -14.23
N GLU A 33 -0.06 -12.60 -13.96
CA GLU A 33 -0.04 -13.70 -14.94
C GLU A 33 -0.91 -13.39 -16.18
N HIS A 34 -1.98 -12.60 -16.01
CA HIS A 34 -2.82 -12.13 -17.10
C HIS A 34 -2.28 -10.86 -17.80
N GLY A 35 -1.06 -10.41 -17.47
CA GLY A 35 -0.41 -9.25 -18.10
C GLY A 35 -0.78 -7.89 -17.50
N TYR A 36 -1.59 -7.85 -16.44
CA TYR A 36 -1.93 -6.60 -15.76
C TYR A 36 -0.88 -6.19 -14.74
N ARG A 37 -0.57 -4.89 -14.68
CA ARG A 37 0.28 -4.34 -13.61
C ARG A 37 -0.49 -4.34 -12.30
N SER A 38 0.12 -4.87 -11.23
CA SER A 38 -0.50 -4.95 -9.90
C SER A 38 0.52 -4.63 -8.81
N ILE A 39 0.07 -3.91 -7.78
CA ILE A 39 0.84 -3.59 -6.57
C ILE A 39 0.01 -3.99 -5.35
N GLY A 40 0.66 -4.54 -4.33
CA GLY A 40 0.08 -4.74 -3.01
C GLY A 40 0.39 -3.53 -2.13
N PHE A 41 -0.64 -2.93 -1.54
CA PHE A 41 -0.50 -1.77 -0.67
C PHE A 41 -1.51 -1.83 0.48
N SER A 42 -1.10 -1.39 1.67
CA SER A 42 -2.00 -1.26 2.82
C SER A 42 -1.52 -0.08 3.67
N PRO A 43 -2.35 0.96 3.88
CA PRO A 43 -1.95 2.18 4.61
C PRO A 43 -1.96 1.98 6.13
N MET A 44 -1.27 0.94 6.62
CA MET A 44 -1.14 0.60 8.04
C MET A 44 0.10 1.25 8.65
N ILE A 45 0.08 2.57 8.74
CA ILE A 45 1.22 3.38 9.21
C ILE A 45 1.39 3.22 10.72
N GLU A 46 2.63 3.02 11.19
CA GLU A 46 2.99 2.90 12.62
C GLU A 46 2.26 1.77 13.37
N MET A 47 1.80 0.74 12.65
CA MET A 47 1.17 -0.44 13.23
C MET A 47 2.15 -1.61 13.35
N PRO A 48 2.07 -2.42 14.42
CA PRO A 48 2.79 -3.69 14.48
C PRO A 48 2.32 -4.64 13.37
N PHE A 49 3.23 -5.49 12.89
CA PHE A 49 2.89 -6.54 11.94
C PHE A 49 2.27 -7.72 12.69
N LEU A 50 0.93 -7.81 12.67
CA LEU A 50 0.15 -8.83 13.39
C LEU A 50 -0.70 -9.71 12.46
N VAL A 51 -0.38 -9.71 11.17
CA VAL A 51 -1.12 -10.47 10.17
C VAL A 51 -1.08 -11.95 10.54
N LEU A 52 -2.26 -12.55 10.78
CA LEU A 52 -2.44 -13.95 11.19
C LEU A 52 -1.92 -14.30 12.60
N ASP A 53 -1.70 -13.30 13.47
CA ASP A 53 -1.29 -13.51 14.86
C ASP A 53 -2.46 -13.37 15.85
N HIS A 54 -2.24 -13.74 17.11
CA HIS A 54 -3.21 -13.53 18.19
C HIS A 54 -3.41 -12.03 18.46
N ASN A 55 -4.67 -11.65 18.71
CA ASN A 55 -5.07 -10.26 18.94
C ASN A 55 -4.70 -9.30 17.80
N GLU A 56 -4.77 -9.76 16.55
CA GLU A 56 -4.68 -8.89 15.37
C GLU A 56 -5.66 -7.71 15.50
N PHE A 57 -5.15 -6.49 15.37
CA PHE A 57 -5.95 -5.27 15.50
C PHE A 57 -5.49 -4.18 14.54
N LEU A 58 -6.38 -3.22 14.30
CA LEU A 58 -6.10 -1.98 13.59
C LEU A 58 -6.67 -0.81 14.38
N ASN A 59 -5.87 0.24 14.55
CA ASN A 59 -6.35 1.47 15.18
C ASN A 59 -7.37 2.19 14.26
N GLU A 60 -8.48 2.63 14.83
CA GLU A 60 -9.56 3.32 14.09
C GLU A 60 -9.07 4.54 13.31
N ALA A 61 -8.22 5.37 13.91
CA ALA A 61 -7.69 6.56 13.24
C ALA A 61 -6.78 6.19 12.05
N VAL A 62 -6.03 5.09 12.15
CA VAL A 62 -5.22 4.56 11.04
C VAL A 62 -6.13 4.03 9.93
N PHE A 63 -7.19 3.30 10.28
CA PHE A 63 -8.20 2.85 9.32
C PHE A 63 -8.84 4.02 8.56
N LEU A 64 -9.36 5.02 9.27
CA LEU A 64 -10.00 6.20 8.67
C LEU A 64 -9.03 7.02 7.81
N LYS A 65 -7.78 7.17 8.23
CA LYS A 65 -6.73 7.80 7.40
C LYS A 65 -6.47 6.98 6.13
N GLY A 66 -6.48 5.65 6.24
CA GLY A 66 -6.36 4.73 5.12
C GLY A 66 -7.45 4.94 4.07
N VAL A 67 -8.70 5.16 4.49
CA VAL A 67 -9.81 5.49 3.59
C VAL A 67 -9.50 6.76 2.77
N LYS A 68 -9.01 7.83 3.42
CA LYS A 68 -8.64 9.08 2.73
C LYS A 68 -7.48 8.92 1.74
N ILE A 69 -6.53 8.04 2.06
CA ILE A 69 -5.45 7.68 1.13
C ILE A 69 -6.02 6.96 -0.09
N TYR A 70 -6.92 6.00 0.10
CA TYR A 70 -7.54 5.25 -1.02
C TYR A 70 -8.43 6.12 -1.90
N GLU A 71 -9.23 7.04 -1.33
CA GLU A 71 -9.99 8.03 -2.11
C GLU A 71 -9.06 8.76 -3.09
N THR A 72 -7.93 9.27 -2.59
CA THR A 72 -6.93 9.97 -3.41
C THR A 72 -6.28 9.06 -4.47
N LEU A 73 -5.95 7.82 -4.09
CA LEU A 73 -5.31 6.85 -5.00
C LEU A 73 -6.24 6.44 -6.13
N ILE A 74 -7.50 6.16 -5.83
CA ILE A 74 -8.50 5.76 -6.82
C ILE A 74 -8.70 6.89 -7.84
N ASP A 75 -8.92 8.12 -7.38
CA ASP A 75 -9.08 9.28 -8.27
C ASP A 75 -7.86 9.49 -9.17
N SER A 76 -6.66 9.37 -8.60
CA SER A 76 -5.41 9.54 -9.33
C SER A 76 -5.18 8.44 -10.35
N LEU A 77 -5.42 7.17 -9.98
CA LEU A 77 -5.22 6.00 -10.84
C LEU A 77 -6.25 5.94 -11.97
N ALA A 78 -7.51 6.31 -11.70
CA ALA A 78 -8.56 6.37 -12.71
C ALA A 78 -8.36 7.51 -13.72
N SER A 79 -7.54 8.51 -13.38
CA SER A 79 -7.26 9.68 -14.22
C SER A 79 -5.91 9.60 -14.93
N VAL A 80 -5.21 8.47 -14.87
CA VAL A 80 -3.95 8.27 -15.61
C VAL A 80 -4.24 8.29 -17.10
N LYS A 81 -3.55 9.15 -17.84
CA LYS A 81 -3.60 9.15 -19.31
C LYS A 81 -2.91 7.90 -19.84
N ASP A 82 -3.44 7.35 -20.92
CA ASP A 82 -2.79 6.23 -21.62
C ASP A 82 -1.32 6.59 -21.93
N VAL A 83 -0.44 5.67 -21.60
CA VAL A 83 1.02 5.74 -21.82
C VAL A 83 1.37 4.95 -23.06
#